data_AF-A0AAD9KF40-F1
#
_entry.id   AF-A0AAD9KF40-F1
#
_cell.length_a   1.000
_cell.length_b   1.000
_cell.length_c   1.000
_cell.angle_alpha   90.00
_cell.angle_beta   90.00
_cell.angle_gamma   90.00
#
_symmetry.space_group_name_H-M   'P 1'
#
loop_
_entity.id
_entity.type
_entity.pdbx_description
1 polymer ?
#
loop_
_entity_poly.entity_id
_entity_poly.type
_entity_poly.pdbx_seq_one_letter_code
_entity_poly.pdbx_strand_id
1 'polypeptide(L)'
;MLEHSVKDYNPHELAGTFLQMSGIKVVYDLSKPNGKRVVRVHIRCTRCDVPRFEKLLPNETYPIITTTFITNGGNGYSMVAQHGRNIVQYGNMLSDILFAQLQQHSPIVQGLDDTIVFETPTSVTTSASTRVTLGSLLLSLSLVATLV
;
A
#
# COMPACT_ATOMS: atom_id res chain seq x y z
N MET A 1 -4.14 12.38 -1.95
CA MET A 1 -4.89 11.61 -0.92
C MET A 1 -4.07 10.48 -0.35
N LEU A 2 -3.71 9.45 -1.12
CA LEU A 2 -3.03 8.24 -0.60
C LEU A 2 -1.67 8.54 0.08
N GLU A 3 -0.86 9.44 -0.47
CA GLU A 3 0.38 9.89 0.19
C GLU A 3 0.11 10.59 1.53
N HIS A 4 -0.94 11.39 1.61
CA HIS A 4 -1.32 12.10 2.85
C HIS A 4 -1.80 11.12 3.93
N SER A 5 -2.49 10.06 3.53
CA SER A 5 -2.95 8.98 4.40
C SER A 5 -1.83 8.30 5.19
N VAL A 6 -0.59 8.31 4.68
CA VAL A 6 0.55 7.66 5.32
C VAL A 6 1.67 8.63 5.68
N LYS A 7 1.42 9.94 5.61
CA LYS A 7 2.44 10.96 5.90
C LYS A 7 2.98 10.83 7.33
N ASP A 8 2.08 10.72 8.29
CA ASP A 8 2.39 10.65 9.72
C ASP A 8 1.99 9.27 10.30
N TYR A 9 2.04 8.22 9.46
CA TYR A 9 1.66 6.87 9.87
C TYR A 9 2.64 6.29 10.89
N ASN A 10 2.13 5.95 12.06
CA ASN A 10 2.85 5.26 13.12
C ASN A 10 1.95 4.10 13.62
N PRO A 11 2.42 2.84 13.64
CA PRO A 11 1.62 1.72 14.13
C PRO A 11 1.30 1.80 15.63
N HIS A 12 2.03 2.63 16.39
CA HIS A 12 1.85 2.82 17.83
C HIS A 12 1.10 4.12 18.18
N GLU A 13 0.92 5.03 17.21
CA GLU A 13 0.27 6.33 17.43
C GLU A 13 -0.71 6.64 16.29
N LEU A 14 -1.99 6.72 16.62
CA LEU A 14 -3.05 6.90 15.62
C LEU A 14 -3.26 8.39 15.32
N ALA A 15 -2.69 8.87 14.22
CA ALA A 15 -2.88 10.25 13.75
C ALA A 15 -4.27 10.54 13.15
N GLY A 16 -5.13 9.52 12.98
CA GLY A 16 -6.48 9.65 12.40
C GLY A 16 -6.53 10.00 10.90
N THR A 17 -5.38 10.18 10.25
CA THR A 17 -5.25 10.50 8.82
C THR A 17 -5.30 9.26 7.94
N PHE A 18 -5.04 8.07 8.48
CA PHE A 18 -4.99 6.82 7.73
C PHE A 18 -6.37 6.41 7.18
N LEU A 19 -6.45 6.17 5.87
CA LEU A 19 -7.69 5.83 5.17
C LEU A 19 -7.90 4.31 5.12
N GLN A 20 -9.07 3.89 5.59
CA GLN A 20 -9.66 2.64 5.14
C GLN A 20 -10.23 2.84 3.74
N MET A 21 -10.14 1.81 2.91
CA MET A 21 -10.56 1.89 1.50
C MET A 21 -11.14 0.57 1.03
N SER A 22 -11.96 0.64 -0.02
CA SER A 22 -12.51 -0.50 -0.73
C SER A 22 -12.51 -0.21 -2.23
N GLY A 23 -12.36 -1.26 -3.05
CA GLY A 23 -12.23 -1.10 -4.51
C GLY A 23 -10.91 -0.49 -4.97
N ILE A 24 -9.93 -0.35 -4.06
CA ILE A 24 -8.57 0.13 -4.35
C ILE A 24 -7.59 -0.83 -3.65
N LYS A 25 -6.53 -1.23 -4.34
CA LYS A 25 -5.38 -1.93 -3.75
C LYS A 25 -4.16 -1.02 -3.80
N VAL A 26 -3.55 -0.76 -2.65
CA VAL A 26 -2.39 0.12 -2.53
C VAL A 26 -1.24 -0.60 -1.84
N VAL A 27 -0.05 -0.40 -2.39
CA VAL A 27 1.21 -0.83 -1.80
C VAL A 27 1.99 0.40 -1.36
N TYR A 28 2.36 0.43 -0.08
CA TYR A 28 3.16 1.48 0.53
C TYR A 28 4.57 1.00 0.89
N ASP A 29 5.54 1.89 0.78
CA ASP A 29 6.90 1.71 1.28
C ASP A 29 7.21 2.87 2.23
N LEU A 30 7.16 2.59 3.53
CA LEU A 30 7.34 3.60 4.57
C LEU A 30 8.80 4.02 4.77
N SER A 31 9.76 3.30 4.18
CA SER A 31 11.18 3.68 4.20
C SER A 31 11.45 4.91 3.33
N LYS A 32 10.55 5.20 2.37
CA LYS A 32 10.63 6.37 1.51
C LYS A 32 10.19 7.65 2.23
N PRO A 33 10.71 8.81 1.82
CA PRO A 33 10.29 10.10 2.36
C PRO A 33 8.81 10.36 2.08
N ASN A 34 8.19 11.19 2.92
CA ASN A 34 6.81 11.65 2.76
C ASN A 34 6.55 12.17 1.34
N GLY A 35 5.43 11.76 0.76
CA GLY A 35 5.07 12.10 -0.62
C GLY A 35 5.66 11.16 -1.69
N LYS A 36 6.44 10.15 -1.29
CA LYS A 36 6.96 9.09 -2.18
C LYS A 36 6.70 7.68 -1.63
N ARG A 37 5.74 7.51 -0.73
CA ARG A 37 5.50 6.25 -0.04
C ARG A 37 4.57 5.33 -0.82
N VAL A 38 3.76 5.84 -1.74
CA VAL A 38 2.88 5.03 -2.60
C VAL A 38 3.71 4.40 -3.71
N VAL A 39 3.86 3.08 -3.68
CA VAL A 39 4.62 2.33 -4.70
C VAL A 39 3.73 1.93 -5.87
N ARG A 40 2.51 1.49 -5.56
CA ARG A 40 1.60 0.93 -6.56
C ARG A 40 0.17 1.14 -6.12
N VAL A 41 -0.68 1.51 -7.08
CA VAL A 41 -2.12 1.62 -6.87
C VAL A 41 -2.83 0.89 -8.00
N HIS A 42 -3.71 -0.03 -7.63
CA HIS A 42 -4.69 -0.61 -8.53
C HIS A 42 -6.09 -0.22 -8.06
N ILE A 43 -6.97 0.03 -9.00
CA ILE A 43 -8.35 0.44 -8.74
C ILE A 43 -9.30 -0.51 -9.47
N ARG A 44 -10.47 -0.75 -8.90
CA ARG A 44 -11.52 -1.53 -9.57
C ARG A 44 -12.07 -0.73 -10.74
N CYS A 45 -12.06 -1.31 -11.93
CA CYS A 45 -12.61 -0.66 -13.12
C CYS A 45 -14.13 -0.45 -12.98
N THR A 46 -14.61 0.68 -13.50
CA THR A 46 -16.04 1.02 -13.58
C THR A 46 -16.59 0.95 -15.01
N ARG A 47 -15.70 0.99 -16.01
CA ARG A 47 -16.02 0.89 -17.44
C ARG A 47 -15.63 -0.49 -17.98
N CYS A 48 -16.17 -1.53 -17.36
CA CYS A 48 -15.86 -2.92 -17.67
C CYS A 48 -17.04 -3.82 -17.31
N ASP A 49 -17.27 -4.88 -18.09
CA ASP A 49 -18.38 -5.83 -17.84
C ASP A 49 -18.14 -6.68 -16.59
N VAL A 50 -16.89 -7.11 -16.39
CA VAL A 50 -16.45 -7.87 -15.21
C VAL A 50 -15.48 -7.02 -14.39
N PRO A 51 -15.80 -6.70 -13.12
CA PRO A 51 -14.93 -5.92 -12.25
C PRO A 51 -13.56 -6.59 -12.07
N ARG A 52 -12.51 -5.85 -12.40
CA ARG A 52 -11.11 -6.25 -12.20
C ARG A 52 -10.29 -5.06 -11.72
N PHE A 53 -9.13 -5.34 -11.15
CA PHE A 53 -8.20 -4.33 -10.70
C PHE A 53 -7.25 -3.92 -11.83
N GLU A 54 -7.19 -2.62 -12.12
CA GLU A 54 -6.33 -2.03 -13.15
C GLU A 54 -5.42 -0.97 -12.53
N LYS A 55 -4.29 -0.68 -13.16
CA LYS A 55 -3.35 0.35 -12.67
C LYS A 55 -4.03 1.72 -12.68
N LEU A 56 -3.86 2.47 -11.59
CA LEU A 56 -4.29 3.86 -11.53
C LEU A 56 -3.53 4.69 -12.59
N LEU A 57 -4.28 5.40 -13.43
CA LEU A 57 -3.72 6.36 -14.39
C LEU A 57 -3.80 7.79 -13.81
N PRO A 58 -2.68 8.51 -13.64
CA PRO A 58 -2.67 9.81 -12.94
C PRO A 58 -3.50 10.91 -13.60
N ASN A 59 -3.68 10.86 -14.92
CA ASN A 59 -4.35 11.90 -15.70
C ASN A 59 -5.85 11.61 -15.94
N GLU A 60 -6.39 10.57 -15.30
CA GLU A 60 -7.78 10.16 -15.43
C GLU A 60 -8.60 10.62 -14.21
N THR A 61 -9.91 10.78 -14.42
CA THR A 61 -10.86 11.15 -13.35
C THR A 61 -11.61 9.90 -12.86
N TYR A 62 -11.58 9.68 -11.55
CA TYR A 62 -12.24 8.54 -10.92
C TYR A 62 -13.33 8.99 -9.96
N PRO A 63 -14.53 8.38 -10.01
CA PRO A 63 -15.53 8.58 -8.98
C PRO A 63 -15.05 7.93 -7.68
N ILE A 64 -15.17 8.65 -6.57
CA ILE A 64 -14.92 8.13 -5.23
C ILE A 64 -16.13 8.42 -4.34
N ILE A 65 -16.38 7.53 -3.39
CA ILE A 65 -17.35 7.74 -2.32
C ILE A 65 -16.56 7.94 -1.04
N THR A 66 -16.84 9.04 -0.33
CA THR A 66 -16.18 9.39 0.93
C THR A 66 -17.15 10.17 1.81
N THR A 67 -16.75 10.43 3.05
CA THR A 67 -17.57 11.20 4.00
C THR A 67 -17.49 12.69 3.70
N THR A 68 -18.54 13.43 4.11
CA THR A 68 -18.58 14.90 4.03
C THR A 68 -17.43 15.57 4.77
N PHE A 69 -16.93 14.93 5.85
CA PHE A 69 -15.75 15.39 6.58
C PHE A 69 -14.50 15.47 5.68
N ILE A 70 -14.24 14.44 4.89
CA ILE A 70 -13.09 14.40 3.97
C ILE A 70 -13.31 15.33 2.78
N THR A 71 -14.54 15.40 2.23
CA THR A 71 -14.84 16.34 1.12
C THR A 71 -14.63 17.79 1.52
N ASN A 72 -14.85 18.12 2.80
CA ASN A 72 -14.64 19.46 3.34
C ASN A 72 -13.18 19.71 3.80
N GLY A 73 -12.26 18.77 3.55
CA GLY A 73 -10.84 18.93 3.87
C GLY A 73 -10.44 18.56 5.30
N GLY A 74 -11.30 17.85 6.05
CA GLY A 74 -10.99 17.33 7.37
C GLY A 74 -9.70 16.50 7.41
N ASN A 75 -9.04 16.42 8.56
CA ASN A 75 -7.73 15.75 8.75
C ASN A 75 -6.64 16.18 7.74
N GLY A 76 -6.72 17.40 7.20
CA GLY A 76 -5.76 17.94 6.25
C GLY A 76 -5.94 17.45 4.82
N TYR A 77 -7.06 16.82 4.48
CA TYR A 77 -7.41 16.41 3.11
C TYR A 77 -7.86 17.59 2.24
N SER A 78 -7.23 18.76 2.37
CA SER A 78 -7.55 19.99 1.63
C SER A 78 -7.49 19.79 0.11
N MET A 79 -6.65 18.88 -0.37
CA MET A 79 -6.58 18.55 -1.80
C MET A 79 -7.91 18.02 -2.34
N VAL A 80 -8.74 17.35 -1.52
CA VAL A 80 -10.07 16.87 -1.92
C VAL A 80 -11.05 18.04 -2.02
N ALA A 81 -11.05 18.93 -1.02
CA ALA A 81 -11.89 20.12 -1.02
C ALA A 81 -11.58 21.06 -2.21
N GLN A 82 -10.30 21.17 -2.57
CA GLN A 82 -9.84 22.08 -3.63
C GLN A 82 -10.00 21.51 -5.05
N HIS A 83 -9.81 20.20 -5.24
CA HIS A 83 -9.76 19.58 -6.58
C HIS A 83 -10.91 18.62 -6.87
N GLY A 84 -11.78 18.35 -5.88
CA GLY A 84 -12.98 17.54 -6.06
C GLY A 84 -13.92 18.16 -7.10
N ARG A 85 -14.49 17.33 -7.97
CA ARG A 85 -15.41 17.74 -9.04
C ARG A 85 -16.71 16.94 -8.93
N ASN A 86 -17.81 17.53 -9.37
CA ASN A 86 -19.13 16.88 -9.40
C ASN A 86 -19.52 16.25 -8.05
N ILE A 87 -19.33 17.01 -6.95
CA ILE A 87 -19.59 16.53 -5.59
C ILE A 87 -21.10 16.37 -5.40
N VAL A 88 -21.54 15.14 -5.13
CA VAL A 88 -22.92 14.81 -4.76
C VAL A 88 -22.94 14.42 -3.29
N GLN A 89 -23.76 15.10 -2.50
CA GLN A 89 -23.98 14.75 -1.10
C GLN A 89 -25.27 13.95 -0.97
N TYR A 90 -25.18 12.75 -0.40
CA TYR A 90 -26.34 11.95 -0.06
C TYR A 90 -26.87 12.41 1.31
N GLY A 91 -28.14 12.77 1.39
CA GLY A 91 -28.74 13.37 2.59
C GLY A 91 -28.98 12.41 3.77
N ASN A 92 -28.68 11.13 3.60
CA ASN A 92 -28.88 10.12 4.64
C ASN A 92 -27.73 10.16 5.65
N MET A 93 -28.01 9.83 6.90
CA MET A 93 -26.98 9.70 7.91
C MET A 93 -26.10 8.47 7.62
N LEU A 94 -24.79 8.58 7.83
CA LEU A 94 -23.86 7.46 7.60
C LEU A 94 -24.22 6.23 8.44
N SER A 95 -24.76 6.44 9.65
CA SER A 95 -25.26 5.36 10.52
C SER A 95 -26.38 4.56 9.87
N ASP A 96 -27.28 5.23 9.16
CA ASP A 96 -28.46 4.60 8.55
C ASP A 96 -28.05 3.79 7.34
N ILE A 97 -27.16 4.33 6.50
CA ILE A 97 -26.56 3.61 5.37
C ILE A 97 -25.80 2.39 5.87
N LEU A 98 -24.98 2.54 6.91
CA LEU A 98 -24.24 1.44 7.50
C LEU A 98 -25.20 0.38 8.05
N PHE A 99 -26.19 0.77 8.85
CA PHE A 99 -27.14 -0.16 9.45
C PHE A 99 -27.91 -0.96 8.39
N ALA A 100 -28.41 -0.30 7.34
CA ALA A 100 -29.06 -0.96 6.22
C ALA A 100 -28.14 -1.99 5.54
N GLN A 101 -26.86 -1.63 5.34
CA GLN A 101 -25.86 -2.53 4.76
C GLN A 101 -25.60 -3.74 5.67
N LEU A 102 -25.50 -3.55 7.00
CA LEU A 102 -25.28 -4.64 7.95
C LEU A 102 -26.49 -5.59 7.99
N GLN A 103 -27.71 -5.06 7.96
CA GLN A 103 -28.94 -5.86 7.95
C GLN A 103 -29.05 -6.70 6.67
N GLN A 104 -28.76 -6.11 5.51
CA GLN A 104 -28.86 -6.78 4.22
C GLN A 104 -27.83 -7.90 4.04
N HIS A 105 -26.66 -7.77 4.68
CA HIS A 105 -25.51 -8.67 4.47
C HIS A 105 -25.14 -9.47 5.73
N SER A 106 -26.10 -9.70 6.63
CA SER A 106 -25.90 -10.52 7.82
C SER A 106 -25.99 -12.03 7.51
N PRO A 107 -25.12 -12.89 8.07
CA PRO A 107 -24.01 -12.56 8.97
C PRO A 107 -22.81 -11.97 8.21
N ILE A 108 -22.11 -11.03 8.84
CA ILE A 108 -20.96 -10.37 8.25
C ILE A 108 -19.74 -11.28 8.37
N VAL A 109 -19.13 -11.60 7.23
CA VAL A 109 -17.86 -12.32 7.15
C VAL A 109 -16.88 -11.44 6.39
N GLN A 110 -15.81 -11.02 7.07
CA GLN A 110 -14.75 -10.19 6.49
C GLN A 110 -13.39 -10.85 6.70
N GLY A 111 -12.54 -10.79 5.68
CA GLY A 111 -11.16 -11.24 5.72
C GLY A 111 -10.21 -10.14 5.27
N LEU A 112 -8.92 -10.33 5.51
CA LEU A 112 -7.87 -9.48 4.94
C LEU A 112 -7.76 -9.78 3.44
N ASP A 113 -7.95 -8.77 2.59
CA ASP A 113 -8.08 -8.90 1.14
C ASP A 113 -6.94 -8.24 0.34
N ASP A 114 -5.80 -8.02 1.01
CA ASP A 114 -4.60 -7.35 0.50
C ASP A 114 -4.90 -6.00 -0.17
N THR A 115 -5.93 -5.30 0.35
CA THR A 115 -6.29 -3.94 -0.09
C THR A 115 -5.19 -2.94 0.28
N ILE A 116 -4.58 -3.07 1.46
CA ILE A 116 -3.49 -2.21 1.90
C ILE A 116 -2.31 -3.08 2.29
N VAL A 117 -1.19 -2.93 1.59
CA VAL A 117 0.04 -3.69 1.83
C VAL A 117 1.18 -2.73 2.12
N PHE A 118 1.96 -3.01 3.17
CA PHE A 118 3.22 -2.33 3.43
C PHE A 118 4.37 -3.24 2.98
N GLU A 119 5.26 -2.73 2.14
CA GLU A 119 6.49 -3.44 1.80
C GLU A 119 7.31 -3.60 3.07
N THR A 120 7.60 -4.85 3.42
CA THR A 120 8.62 -5.12 4.42
C THR A 120 9.98 -4.80 3.80
N PRO A 121 10.88 -4.12 4.53
CA PRO A 121 12.24 -3.95 4.05
C PRO A 121 12.81 -5.34 3.78
N THR A 122 13.11 -5.61 2.51
CA THR A 122 13.77 -6.85 2.13
C THR A 122 15.13 -6.81 2.81
N SER A 123 15.34 -7.69 3.80
CA SER A 123 16.68 -7.95 4.29
C SER A 123 17.43 -8.51 3.09
N VAL A 124 18.20 -7.69 2.39
CA VAL A 124 19.06 -8.13 1.30
C VAL A 124 20.04 -9.10 1.94
N THR A 125 19.79 -10.40 1.82
CA THR A 125 20.81 -11.41 2.09
C THR A 125 21.80 -11.28 0.94
N THR A 126 22.79 -10.40 1.15
CA THR A 126 24.00 -10.36 0.33
C THR A 126 24.66 -11.73 0.50
N SER A 127 24.35 -12.66 -0.40
CA SER A 127 25.12 -13.89 -0.54
C SER A 127 26.52 -13.48 -0.96
N ALA A 128 27.42 -13.30 0.01
CA ALA A 128 28.83 -13.14 -0.25
C ALA A 128 29.30 -14.41 -0.98
N SER A 129 29.43 -14.31 -2.30
CA SER A 129 30.09 -15.33 -3.10
C SER A 129 31.57 -15.25 -2.78
N THR A 130 31.99 -15.95 -1.72
CA THR A 130 33.41 -16.19 -1.44
C THR A 130 33.94 -17.06 -2.57
N ARG A 131 34.61 -16.44 -3.55
CA ARG A 131 35.42 -17.16 -4.54
C ARG A 131 36.60 -17.80 -3.80
N VAL A 132 36.49 -19.10 -3.49
CA VAL A 132 37.64 -19.89 -3.07
C VAL A 132 38.53 -20.08 -4.29
N THR A 133 39.66 -19.39 -4.33
CA THR A 133 40.70 -19.62 -5.34
C THR A 133 41.44 -20.93 -5.00
N LEU A 134 41.34 -21.92 -5.89
CA LEU A 134 42.03 -23.22 -5.84
C LEU A 134 43.58 -23.13 -5.98
N GLY A 135 44.20 -22.01 -5.57
CA GLY A 135 45.61 -21.73 -5.81
C GLY A 135 46.58 -22.13 -4.68
N SER A 136 46.08 -22.47 -3.48
CA SER A 136 46.92 -22.62 -2.29
C SER A 136 47.19 -24.06 -1.84
N LEU A 137 46.64 -25.08 -2.53
CA LEU A 137 46.83 -26.49 -2.12
C LEU A 137 48.03 -27.20 -2.75
N LEU A 138 48.75 -26.57 -3.69
CA LEU A 138 49.88 -27.19 -4.40
C LEU A 138 51.25 -26.92 -3.76
N LEU A 139 51.38 -25.97 -2.84
CA LEU A 139 52.68 -25.68 -2.20
C LEU A 139 53.00 -26.61 -1.01
N SER A 140 52.03 -27.24 -0.36
CA SER A 140 52.29 -28.11 0.79
C SER A 140 52.76 -29.52 0.41
N LEU A 141 52.51 -29.99 -0.81
CA LEU A 141 52.98 -31.32 -1.25
C LEU A 141 54.46 -31.34 -1.69
N SER A 142 55.08 -30.20 -1.99
CA SER A 142 56.49 -30.16 -2.39
C SER A 142 57.46 -30.26 -1.21
N LEU A 143 57.03 -29.90 0.01
CA LEU A 143 57.91 -29.88 1.19
C LEU A 143 58.07 -31.27 1.84
N VAL A 144 57.13 -32.20 1.59
CA VAL A 144 57.16 -33.55 2.20
C VAL A 144 58.03 -34.53 1.40
N ALA A 145 58.29 -34.27 0.10
CA ALA A 145 59.08 -35.16 -0.76
C ALA A 145 60.61 -34.95 -0.69
N THR A 146 61.10 -33.99 0.10
CA THR A 146 62.54 -33.76 0.35
C THR A 146 63.02 -34.31 1.69
N LEU A 147 62.16 -35.03 2.42
CA LEU A 147 62.44 -35.57 3.76
C LEU A 147 61.92 -37.01 3.91
N VAL A 148 62.17 -37.86 2.92
CA VAL A 148 62.34 -39.33 3.05
C VAL A 148 63.36 -39.79 2.01
#